data_AF-A0A440C532-F1
#
_entry.id   AF-A0A440C532-F1
#
_cell.length_a   1.000
_cell.length_b   1.000
_cell.length_c   1.000
_cell.angle_alpha   90.00
_cell.angle_beta   90.00
_cell.angle_gamma   90.00
#
_symmetry.space_group_name_H-M   'P 1'
#
loop_
_entity.id
_entity.type
_entity.pdbx_description
1 polymer ?
#
loop_
_entity_poly.entity_id
_entity_poly.type
_entity_poly.pdbx_seq_one_letter_code
_entity_poly.pdbx_strand_id
1 'polypeptide(L)'
;MIELLGDNDPWVASTSGERLLFMLLRNHQEWRVLADSLKDAKLRLGRRYDNLSSFFVGASVLHLQQRLLRLAHDVRDRVPNRWEQATELRTRACDIIQLTPIEYNGDYGALMEEVLTSAEQMPKEPGPGLKRLVIQNGPKTCYSCGRQFGAIYDDAPDGLKATADHIWPRALGGDTVDENLLPACPPCNSSKGHIAAWQMAWIQPVVFADVDEANGLKSLQREVKMALHIRAAMTYAHQNGSTLRNALLAIGPREPPVRIDPDQGYDFFNLRVHDHARTNVNWIPN
;
A
#
# COMPACT_ATOMS: atom_id res chain seq x y z
N MET A 1 -7.22 -18.39 -1.61
CA MET A 1 -7.98 -17.25 -2.18
C MET A 1 -7.03 -16.08 -2.25
N ILE A 2 -6.79 -15.53 -3.44
CA ILE A 2 -5.90 -14.37 -3.57
C ILE A 2 -6.66 -13.18 -2.96
N GLU A 3 -6.15 -12.60 -1.87
CA GLU A 3 -6.71 -11.40 -1.21
C GLU A 3 -6.44 -10.15 -2.08
N LEU A 4 -6.91 -10.20 -3.32
CA LEU A 4 -7.02 -9.04 -4.19
C LEU A 4 -8.47 -8.66 -4.27
N LEU A 5 -8.69 -7.35 -4.32
CA LEU A 5 -9.99 -6.75 -4.12
C LEU A 5 -11.01 -7.39 -5.06
N GLY A 6 -12.04 -7.99 -4.49
CA GLY A 6 -13.12 -8.56 -5.28
C GLY A 6 -13.93 -7.47 -5.99
N ASP A 7 -14.76 -7.87 -6.95
CA ASP A 7 -15.68 -6.94 -7.63
C ASP A 7 -16.64 -6.24 -6.64
N ASN A 8 -16.87 -6.86 -5.47
CA ASN A 8 -17.68 -6.34 -4.35
C ASN A 8 -16.85 -5.98 -3.11
N ASP A 9 -15.57 -5.63 -3.29
CA ASP A 9 -14.74 -5.23 -2.15
C ASP A 9 -15.32 -4.00 -1.44
N PRO A 10 -15.53 -4.07 -0.11
CA PRO A 10 -16.11 -2.95 0.61
C PRO A 10 -15.06 -1.87 0.94
N TRP A 11 -13.75 -2.08 0.71
CA TRP A 11 -12.74 -1.03 0.88
C TRP A 11 -13.12 0.19 0.04
N VAL A 12 -13.28 1.33 0.72
CA VAL A 12 -13.51 2.64 0.11
C VAL A 12 -12.19 3.31 -0.23
N ALA A 13 -11.86 3.41 -1.53
CA ALA A 13 -10.70 4.16 -2.01
C ALA A 13 -10.83 5.65 -1.65
N SER A 14 -9.79 6.22 -1.05
CA SER A 14 -9.75 7.62 -0.63
C SER A 14 -8.87 8.51 -1.50
N THR A 15 -8.03 7.91 -2.35
CA THR A 15 -7.11 8.60 -3.25
C THR A 15 -7.30 8.18 -4.70
N SER A 16 -6.82 9.00 -5.64
CA SER A 16 -6.75 8.62 -7.06
C SER A 16 -5.89 7.37 -7.29
N GLY A 17 -4.77 7.26 -6.57
CA GLY A 17 -3.90 6.08 -6.60
C GLY A 17 -4.58 4.78 -6.15
N GLU A 18 -5.39 4.82 -5.08
CA GLU A 18 -6.20 3.66 -4.66
C GLU A 18 -7.26 3.33 -5.72
N ARG A 19 -7.99 4.34 -6.25
CA ARG A 19 -8.98 4.11 -7.31
C ARG A 19 -8.35 3.48 -8.54
N LEU A 20 -7.19 3.98 -8.96
CA LEU A 20 -6.43 3.42 -10.08
C LEU A 20 -6.05 1.95 -9.84
N LEU A 21 -5.54 1.63 -8.64
CA LEU A 21 -5.26 0.24 -8.29
C LEU A 21 -6.52 -0.62 -8.43
N PHE A 22 -7.66 -0.14 -7.95
CA PHE A 22 -8.91 -0.90 -7.96
C PHE A 22 -9.43 -1.08 -9.38
N MET A 23 -9.28 -0.08 -10.24
CA MET A 23 -9.60 -0.17 -11.66
C MET A 23 -8.74 -1.23 -12.36
N LEU A 24 -7.44 -1.30 -12.05
CA LEU A 24 -6.56 -2.34 -12.58
C LEU A 24 -6.95 -3.72 -12.06
N LEU A 25 -7.13 -3.86 -10.74
CA LEU A 25 -7.55 -5.09 -10.05
C LEU A 25 -8.98 -5.54 -10.37
N ARG A 26 -9.80 -4.74 -11.04
CA ARG A 26 -11.11 -5.21 -11.50
C ARG A 26 -11.06 -5.58 -12.98
N ASN A 27 -10.38 -4.79 -13.79
CA ASN A 27 -10.62 -4.86 -15.23
C ASN A 27 -9.44 -5.42 -16.05
N HIS A 28 -8.23 -5.53 -15.50
CA HIS A 28 -7.10 -6.06 -16.27
C HIS A 28 -7.11 -7.61 -16.35
N GLN A 29 -7.28 -8.15 -17.55
CA GLN A 29 -7.55 -9.57 -17.78
C GLN A 29 -6.32 -10.45 -17.51
N GLU A 30 -5.11 -10.01 -17.85
CA GLU A 30 -3.93 -10.86 -17.73
C GLU A 30 -3.65 -11.28 -16.27
N TRP A 31 -3.84 -10.37 -15.31
CA TRP A 31 -3.64 -10.73 -13.91
C TRP A 31 -4.76 -11.65 -13.41
N ARG A 32 -5.99 -11.54 -13.93
CA ARG A 32 -7.07 -12.51 -13.63
C ARG A 32 -6.68 -13.90 -14.13
N VAL A 33 -6.20 -13.98 -15.37
CA VAL A 33 -5.67 -15.23 -15.94
C VAL A 33 -4.50 -15.75 -15.11
N LEU A 34 -3.57 -14.90 -14.68
CA LEU A 34 -2.46 -15.30 -13.81
C LEU A 34 -2.97 -15.81 -12.45
N ALA A 35 -3.91 -15.10 -11.83
CA ALA A 35 -4.51 -15.46 -10.56
C ALA A 35 -5.23 -16.81 -10.63
N ASP A 36 -6.02 -17.04 -11.68
CA ASP A 36 -6.74 -18.29 -11.94
C ASP A 36 -5.76 -19.43 -12.27
N SER A 37 -4.78 -19.17 -13.14
CA SER A 37 -3.76 -20.16 -13.52
C SER A 37 -2.94 -20.60 -12.31
N LEU A 38 -2.56 -19.65 -11.45
CA LEU A 38 -1.90 -19.98 -10.19
C LEU A 38 -2.85 -20.85 -9.36
N LYS A 39 -4.09 -20.40 -9.12
CA LYS A 39 -5.07 -21.09 -8.25
C LYS A 39 -5.28 -22.54 -8.65
N ASP A 40 -5.31 -22.80 -9.96
CA ASP A 40 -5.52 -24.14 -10.52
C ASP A 40 -4.25 -25.00 -10.60
N ALA A 41 -3.06 -24.41 -10.44
CA ALA A 41 -1.79 -25.13 -10.55
C ALA A 41 -1.55 -26.15 -9.42
N LYS A 42 -2.38 -26.17 -8.37
CA LYS A 42 -2.28 -27.09 -7.21
C LYS A 42 -0.88 -27.11 -6.57
N LEU A 43 -0.12 -26.02 -6.70
CA LEU A 43 1.24 -25.93 -6.18
C LEU A 43 1.19 -25.98 -4.65
N ARG A 44 2.11 -26.74 -4.06
CA ARG A 44 2.22 -26.93 -2.60
C ARG A 44 3.46 -26.23 -2.07
N LEU A 45 3.64 -24.96 -2.39
CA LEU A 45 4.80 -24.15 -2.00
C LEU A 45 4.87 -23.97 -0.48
N GLY A 46 5.28 -25.01 0.27
CA GLY A 46 5.46 -24.99 1.72
C GLY A 46 4.26 -24.53 2.55
N ARG A 47 3.01 -24.77 2.10
CA ARG A 47 1.79 -24.17 2.69
C ARG A 47 1.84 -22.63 2.72
N ARG A 48 2.35 -22.05 1.62
CA ARG A 48 2.41 -20.60 1.36
C ARG A 48 1.89 -20.25 -0.02
N TYR A 49 1.26 -21.22 -0.69
CA TYR A 49 0.90 -21.09 -2.09
C TYR A 49 -0.09 -19.92 -2.32
N ASP A 50 -1.15 -19.81 -1.51
CA ASP A 50 -2.10 -18.69 -1.56
C ASP A 50 -1.40 -17.34 -1.32
N ASN A 51 -0.57 -17.29 -0.29
CA ASN A 51 0.17 -16.10 0.13
C ASN A 51 1.16 -15.60 -0.93
N LEU A 52 1.94 -16.52 -1.51
CA LEU A 52 2.89 -16.22 -2.57
C LEU A 52 2.17 -15.81 -3.85
N SER A 53 1.06 -16.47 -4.20
CA SER A 53 0.26 -16.08 -5.37
C SER A 53 -0.29 -14.67 -5.19
N SER A 54 -0.84 -14.35 -4.02
CA SER A 54 -1.31 -13.01 -3.69
C SER A 54 -0.19 -11.96 -3.72
N PHE A 55 1.00 -12.33 -3.24
CA PHE A 55 2.18 -11.47 -3.32
C PHE A 55 2.56 -11.16 -4.78
N PHE A 56 2.72 -12.19 -5.61
CA PHE A 56 3.15 -12.01 -7.00
C PHE A 56 2.12 -11.21 -7.81
N VAL A 57 0.84 -11.54 -7.70
CA VAL A 57 -0.18 -10.82 -8.45
C VAL A 57 -0.27 -9.36 -7.98
N GLY A 58 -0.28 -9.10 -6.67
CA GLY A 58 -0.30 -7.72 -6.15
C GLY A 58 0.95 -6.92 -6.54
N ALA A 59 2.14 -7.52 -6.47
CA ALA A 59 3.38 -6.90 -6.88
C ALA A 59 3.39 -6.56 -8.38
N SER A 60 2.89 -7.46 -9.23
CA SER A 60 2.76 -7.22 -10.68
C SER A 60 1.82 -6.06 -11.00
N VAL A 61 0.67 -5.99 -10.34
CA VAL A 61 -0.32 -4.91 -10.58
C VAL A 61 0.20 -3.57 -10.08
N LEU A 62 0.83 -3.52 -8.91
CA LEU A 62 1.45 -2.29 -8.39
C LEU A 62 2.60 -1.84 -9.29
N HIS A 63 3.38 -2.77 -9.84
CA HIS A 63 4.42 -2.45 -10.80
C HIS A 63 3.84 -1.86 -12.09
N LEU A 64 2.76 -2.45 -12.62
CA LEU A 64 2.01 -1.92 -13.76
C LEU A 64 1.52 -0.49 -13.48
N GLN A 65 0.92 -0.26 -12.31
CA GLN A 65 0.49 1.07 -11.86
C GLN A 65 1.65 2.08 -11.86
N GLN A 66 2.82 1.72 -11.30
CA GLN A 66 4.00 2.59 -11.31
C GLN A 66 4.45 2.96 -12.72
N ARG A 67 4.48 1.98 -13.63
CA ARG A 67 4.87 2.22 -15.03
C ARG A 67 3.88 3.15 -15.72
N LEU A 68 2.57 2.96 -15.52
CA LEU A 68 1.53 3.84 -16.06
C LEU A 68 1.64 5.27 -15.52
N LEU A 69 1.84 5.44 -14.21
CA LEU A 69 2.00 6.76 -13.59
C LEU A 69 3.25 7.47 -14.08
N ARG A 70 4.36 6.75 -14.23
CA ARG A 70 5.59 7.32 -14.80
C ARG A 70 5.37 7.76 -16.24
N LEU A 71 4.71 6.93 -17.03
CA LEU A 71 4.39 7.24 -18.42
C LEU A 71 3.49 8.48 -18.54
N ALA A 72 2.46 8.56 -17.71
CA ALA A 72 1.54 9.70 -17.66
C ALA A 72 2.21 10.98 -17.17
N HIS A 73 3.12 10.90 -16.21
CA HIS A 73 3.95 12.04 -15.82
C HIS A 73 4.75 12.57 -17.02
N ASP A 74 5.43 11.69 -17.76
CA ASP A 74 6.20 12.08 -18.95
C ASP A 74 5.31 12.70 -20.05
N VAL A 75 4.08 12.21 -20.22
CA VAL A 75 3.11 12.77 -21.18
C VAL A 75 2.65 14.16 -20.76
N ARG A 76 2.32 14.35 -19.47
CA ARG A 76 1.87 15.64 -18.92
C ARG A 76 2.91 16.74 -19.07
N ASP A 77 4.20 16.40 -18.97
CA ASP A 77 5.28 17.37 -19.13
C ASP A 77 5.46 17.84 -20.58
N ARG A 78 4.96 17.08 -21.57
CA ARG A 78 5.18 17.33 -23.00
C ARG A 78 3.94 17.84 -23.73
N VAL A 79 2.76 17.42 -23.28
CA VAL A 79 1.50 17.67 -23.97
C VAL A 79 0.65 18.58 -23.07
N PRO A 80 0.28 19.80 -23.50
CA PRO A 80 -0.37 20.78 -22.62
C PRO A 80 -1.86 20.51 -22.42
N ASN A 81 -2.56 20.00 -23.43
CA ASN A 81 -4.01 19.83 -23.39
C ASN A 81 -4.40 18.45 -22.82
N ARG A 82 -5.40 18.41 -21.93
CA ARG A 82 -5.83 17.16 -21.28
C ARG A 82 -6.32 16.08 -22.25
N TRP A 83 -7.10 16.47 -23.26
CA TRP A 83 -7.62 15.52 -24.24
C TRP A 83 -6.49 14.94 -25.11
N GLU A 84 -5.52 15.77 -25.48
CA GLU A 84 -4.30 15.32 -26.17
C GLU A 84 -3.43 14.43 -25.28
N GLN A 85 -3.29 14.77 -23.98
CA GLN A 85 -2.59 13.93 -23.01
C GLN A 85 -3.23 12.54 -22.91
N ALA A 86 -4.56 12.46 -22.82
CA ALA A 86 -5.28 11.19 -22.76
C ALA A 86 -5.10 10.36 -24.03
N THR A 87 -5.13 11.01 -25.20
CA THR A 87 -4.90 10.37 -26.50
C THR A 87 -3.46 9.84 -26.61
N GLU A 88 -2.46 10.66 -26.27
CA GLU A 88 -1.05 10.26 -26.29
C GLU A 88 -0.77 9.15 -25.27
N LEU A 89 -1.29 9.27 -24.05
CA LEU A 89 -1.12 8.25 -23.01
C LEU A 89 -1.72 6.92 -23.45
N ARG A 90 -2.91 6.94 -24.07
CA ARG A 90 -3.56 5.73 -24.61
C ARG A 90 -2.66 5.02 -25.62
N THR A 91 -2.09 5.76 -26.56
CA THR A 91 -1.17 5.21 -27.57
C THR A 91 0.06 4.61 -26.91
N ARG A 92 0.72 5.37 -26.01
CA ARG A 92 1.93 4.90 -25.34
C ARG A 92 1.69 3.74 -24.38
N ALA A 93 0.52 3.66 -23.74
CA ALA A 93 0.15 2.52 -22.89
C ALA A 93 0.06 1.23 -23.71
N CYS A 94 -0.48 1.30 -24.93
CA CYS A 94 -0.49 0.17 -25.87
C CYS A 94 0.93 -0.16 -26.33
N ASP A 95 1.72 0.83 -26.76
CA ASP A 95 3.01 0.58 -27.42
C ASP A 95 4.14 0.19 -26.44
N ILE A 96 4.15 0.76 -25.24
CA ILE A 96 5.28 0.63 -24.28
C ILE A 96 4.92 -0.30 -23.13
N ILE A 97 3.70 -0.21 -22.63
CA ILE A 97 3.24 -1.01 -21.49
C ILE A 97 2.57 -2.30 -21.96
N GLN A 98 2.15 -2.36 -23.23
CA GLN A 98 1.36 -3.45 -23.80
C GLN A 98 0.06 -3.66 -23.03
N LEU A 99 -0.51 -2.58 -22.51
CA LEU A 99 -1.84 -2.58 -21.96
C LEU A 99 -2.79 -2.11 -23.06
N THR A 100 -3.60 -3.02 -23.59
CA THR A 100 -4.54 -2.72 -24.68
C THR A 100 -5.99 -2.65 -24.19
N PRO A 101 -6.91 -2.02 -24.96
CA PRO A 101 -8.33 -2.09 -24.66
C PRO A 101 -8.91 -3.51 -24.66
N ILE A 102 -8.26 -4.47 -25.32
CA ILE A 102 -8.71 -5.87 -25.36
C ILE A 102 -8.42 -6.56 -24.03
N GLU A 103 -7.25 -6.31 -23.44
CA GLU A 103 -6.86 -6.85 -22.13
C GLU A 103 -7.51 -6.12 -20.96
N TYR A 104 -8.21 -5.01 -21.19
CA TYR A 104 -8.90 -4.23 -20.18
C TYR A 104 -10.42 -4.35 -20.32
N ASN A 105 -11.04 -5.17 -19.49
CA ASN A 105 -12.49 -5.41 -19.45
C ASN A 105 -13.27 -4.28 -18.74
N GLY A 106 -13.02 -3.03 -19.13
CA GLY A 106 -13.67 -1.85 -18.58
C GLY A 106 -13.58 -0.66 -19.53
N ASP A 107 -14.00 0.53 -19.07
CA ASP A 107 -13.82 1.75 -19.85
C ASP A 107 -12.34 2.15 -19.87
N TYR A 108 -11.67 1.86 -20.99
CA TYR A 108 -10.26 2.17 -21.18
C TYR A 108 -9.98 3.69 -21.19
N GLY A 109 -10.92 4.50 -21.66
CA GLY A 109 -10.80 5.96 -21.60
C GLY A 109 -10.82 6.46 -20.16
N ALA A 110 -11.76 5.97 -19.36
CA ALA A 110 -11.83 6.26 -17.93
C ALA A 110 -10.55 5.83 -17.19
N LEU A 111 -9.94 4.69 -17.55
CA LEU A 111 -8.65 4.28 -17.01
C LEU A 111 -7.55 5.31 -17.30
N MET A 112 -7.41 5.76 -18.55
CA MET A 112 -6.37 6.74 -18.90
C MET A 112 -6.56 8.07 -18.16
N GLU A 113 -7.81 8.50 -17.98
CA GLU A 113 -8.13 9.69 -17.19
C GLU A 113 -7.77 9.52 -15.71
N GLU A 114 -8.03 8.37 -15.10
CA GLU A 114 -7.62 8.12 -13.70
C GLU A 114 -6.09 8.03 -13.57
N VAL A 115 -5.39 7.45 -14.56
CA VAL A 115 -3.91 7.42 -14.59
C VAL A 115 -3.33 8.84 -14.62
N LEU A 116 -3.84 9.72 -15.49
CA LEU A 116 -3.39 11.10 -15.55
C LEU A 116 -3.70 11.87 -14.26
N THR A 117 -4.91 11.70 -13.71
CA THR A 117 -5.33 12.31 -12.44
C THR A 117 -4.45 11.87 -11.27
N SER A 118 -4.06 10.60 -11.25
CA SER A 118 -3.13 10.05 -10.27
C SER A 118 -1.71 10.60 -10.45
N ALA A 119 -1.23 10.72 -11.69
CA ALA A 119 0.09 11.27 -11.99
C ALA A 119 0.21 12.75 -11.58
N GLU A 120 -0.89 13.52 -11.56
CA GLU A 120 -0.91 14.89 -11.04
C GLU A 120 -0.55 15.01 -9.56
N GLN A 121 -0.74 13.95 -8.78
CA GLN A 121 -0.47 13.97 -7.35
C GLN A 121 1.01 13.74 -7.02
N MET A 122 1.76 13.10 -7.91
CA MET A 122 3.17 12.75 -7.70
C MET A 122 4.04 13.91 -7.18
N PRO A 123 4.00 15.13 -7.75
CA PRO A 123 4.84 16.22 -7.29
C PRO A 123 4.27 16.98 -6.06
N LYS A 124 3.02 16.76 -5.67
CA LYS A 124 2.32 17.62 -4.71
C LYS A 124 2.72 17.35 -3.26
N GLU A 125 3.54 18.19 -2.65
CA GLU A 125 3.82 18.14 -1.21
C GLU A 125 2.69 18.77 -0.38
N PRO A 126 2.41 18.28 0.85
CA PRO A 126 1.47 18.94 1.74
C PRO A 126 2.03 20.29 2.16
N GLY A 127 1.24 21.34 1.95
CA GLY A 127 1.56 22.69 2.41
C GLY A 127 1.60 22.78 3.94
N PRO A 128 2.21 23.84 4.51
CA PRO A 128 2.35 23.99 5.96
C PRO A 128 1.03 23.95 6.73
N GLY A 129 -0.04 24.53 6.16
CA GLY A 129 -1.37 24.53 6.77
C GLY A 129 -1.97 23.14 6.91
N LEU A 130 -1.90 22.31 5.86
CA LEU A 130 -2.37 20.93 5.88
C LEU A 130 -1.53 20.06 6.82
N LYS A 131 -0.19 20.23 6.82
CA LYS A 131 0.69 19.54 7.78
C LYS A 131 0.28 19.83 9.23
N ARG A 132 0.05 21.10 9.54
CA ARG A 132 -0.39 21.54 10.87
C ARG A 132 -1.75 20.95 11.22
N LEU A 133 -2.71 20.98 10.29
CA LEU A 133 -4.04 20.40 10.48
C LEU A 133 -3.98 18.91 10.83
N VAL A 134 -3.26 18.10 10.04
CA VAL A 134 -3.11 16.65 10.23
C VAL A 134 -2.49 16.34 11.59
N ILE A 135 -1.51 17.12 12.03
CA ILE A 135 -0.81 16.88 13.30
C ILE A 135 -1.62 17.36 14.51
N GLN A 136 -2.35 18.47 14.38
CA GLN A 136 -3.20 18.99 15.44
C GLN A 136 -4.45 18.16 15.65
N ASN A 137 -5.08 17.69 14.57
CA ASN A 137 -6.33 16.93 14.63
C ASN A 137 -6.12 15.41 14.66
N GLY A 138 -4.94 14.93 14.24
CA GLY A 138 -4.59 13.52 14.28
C GLY A 138 -4.14 13.03 15.66
N PRO A 139 -3.77 11.73 15.74
CA PRO A 139 -3.23 11.13 16.96
C PRO A 139 -2.00 11.87 17.48
N LYS A 140 -1.86 11.95 18.81
CA LYS A 140 -0.67 12.52 19.48
C LYS A 140 0.53 11.58 19.49
N THR A 141 0.42 10.47 18.78
CA THR A 141 1.42 9.43 18.63
C THR A 141 1.61 9.13 17.14
N CYS A 142 2.79 8.63 16.77
CA CYS A 142 3.02 8.12 15.44
C CYS A 142 2.05 6.96 15.16
N TYR A 143 1.22 7.09 14.12
CA TYR A 143 0.24 6.06 13.76
C TYR A 143 0.88 4.67 13.56
N SER A 144 2.16 4.67 13.20
CA SER A 144 2.93 3.51 12.78
C SER A 144 3.66 2.83 13.94
N CYS A 145 4.24 3.57 14.90
CA CYS A 145 5.02 2.98 16.01
C CYS A 145 4.59 3.39 17.42
N GLY A 146 3.60 4.27 17.56
CA GLY A 146 3.06 4.69 18.85
C GLY A 146 3.92 5.67 19.62
N ARG A 147 5.09 6.08 19.09
CA ARG A 147 5.93 7.11 19.70
C ARG A 147 5.12 8.39 19.89
N GLN A 148 5.07 8.91 21.11
CA GLN A 148 4.46 10.21 21.42
C GLN A 148 5.24 11.35 20.77
N PHE A 149 4.52 12.32 20.21
CA PHE A 149 5.11 13.57 19.75
C PHE A 149 5.25 14.56 20.91
N GLY A 150 6.18 15.50 20.79
CA GLY A 150 6.30 16.60 21.75
C GLY A 150 5.04 17.49 21.79
N ALA A 151 4.86 18.24 22.87
CA ALA A 151 3.65 19.03 23.14
C ALA A 151 3.35 20.11 22.09
N ILE A 152 4.35 20.55 21.31
CA ILE A 152 4.23 21.63 20.33
C ILE A 152 4.97 21.24 19.04
N TYR A 153 4.28 21.32 17.90
CA TYR A 153 4.77 20.92 16.58
C TYR A 153 6.03 21.69 16.15
N ASP A 154 6.03 23.01 16.32
CA ASP A 154 7.12 23.88 15.86
C ASP A 154 8.31 23.89 16.85
N ASP A 155 8.05 23.67 18.15
CA ASP A 155 9.07 23.74 19.22
C ASP A 155 9.59 22.37 19.70
N ALA A 156 9.13 21.27 19.10
CA ALA A 156 9.62 19.95 19.47
C ALA A 156 11.11 19.80 19.13
N PRO A 157 11.93 19.20 20.01
CA PRO A 157 13.32 18.86 19.69
C PRO A 157 13.42 18.05 18.39
N ASP A 158 14.53 18.21 17.68
CA ASP A 158 14.80 17.42 16.48
C ASP A 158 14.75 15.92 16.82
N GLY A 159 13.98 15.16 16.01
CA GLY A 159 13.66 13.75 16.26
C GLY A 159 12.35 13.47 17.00
N LEU A 160 11.74 14.50 17.63
CA LEU A 160 10.38 14.45 18.21
C LEU A 160 9.34 15.20 17.38
N LYS A 161 9.77 15.95 16.35
CA LYS A 161 8.90 16.61 15.37
C LYS A 161 8.09 15.57 14.59
N ALA A 162 6.77 15.71 14.62
CA ALA A 162 5.88 14.92 13.79
C ALA A 162 6.00 15.33 12.32
N THR A 163 5.84 14.36 11.43
CA THR A 163 5.70 14.57 9.99
C THR A 163 4.28 14.20 9.57
N ALA A 164 3.78 14.77 8.48
CA ALA A 164 2.58 14.29 7.81
C ALA A 164 3.00 13.26 6.76
N ASP A 165 2.65 11.99 6.97
CA ASP A 165 2.98 10.88 6.09
C ASP A 165 1.79 10.56 5.20
N HIS A 166 2.04 10.39 3.90
CA HIS A 166 1.06 9.89 2.95
C HIS A 166 0.89 8.39 3.11
N ILE A 167 -0.24 7.95 3.63
CA ILE A 167 -0.50 6.51 3.85
C ILE A 167 -0.49 5.75 2.51
N TRP A 168 -1.13 6.31 1.48
CA TRP A 168 -0.91 5.96 0.08
C TRP A 168 0.14 6.89 -0.53
N PRO A 169 1.32 6.41 -0.94
CA PRO A 169 2.41 7.24 -1.47
C PRO A 169 2.02 8.05 -2.70
N ARG A 170 2.51 9.30 -2.77
CA ARG A 170 2.34 10.16 -3.95
C ARG A 170 2.91 9.57 -5.24
N ALA A 171 4.03 8.85 -5.14
CA ALA A 171 4.63 8.12 -6.26
C ALA A 171 3.68 7.07 -6.88
N LEU A 172 2.63 6.71 -6.15
CA LEU A 172 1.57 5.79 -6.55
C LEU A 172 0.20 6.48 -6.70
N GLY A 173 0.17 7.81 -6.86
CA GLY A 173 -1.06 8.57 -7.03
C GLY A 173 -1.75 8.95 -5.72
N GLY A 174 -1.04 8.93 -4.59
CA GLY A 174 -1.61 9.36 -3.31
C GLY A 174 -1.93 10.84 -3.27
N ASP A 175 -3.22 11.17 -3.16
CA ASP A 175 -3.70 12.55 -3.09
C ASP A 175 -3.15 13.25 -1.84
N THR A 176 -2.83 14.54 -1.94
CA THR A 176 -2.37 15.36 -0.80
C THR A 176 -3.56 15.99 -0.10
N VAL A 177 -4.28 15.15 0.66
CA VAL A 177 -5.53 15.48 1.39
C VAL A 177 -5.50 14.89 2.81
N ASP A 178 -6.35 15.36 3.73
CA ASP A 178 -6.34 14.88 5.14
C ASP A 178 -6.63 13.37 5.23
N GLU A 179 -7.48 12.86 4.33
CA GLU A 179 -7.88 11.46 4.24
C GLU A 179 -6.74 10.53 3.86
N ASN A 180 -5.64 11.05 3.30
CA ASN A 180 -4.45 10.29 2.94
C ASN A 180 -3.24 10.64 3.83
N LEU A 181 -3.42 11.45 4.87
CA LEU A 181 -2.32 11.90 5.72
C LEU A 181 -2.51 11.45 7.16
N LEU A 182 -1.43 10.94 7.76
CA LEU A 182 -1.38 10.64 9.20
C LEU A 182 -0.08 11.15 9.83
N PRO A 183 -0.12 11.53 11.12
CA PRO A 183 1.09 11.88 11.87
C PRO A 183 2.07 10.71 12.02
N ALA A 184 3.30 10.87 11.57
CA ALA A 184 4.37 9.88 11.72
C ALA A 184 5.66 10.49 12.27
N CYS A 185 6.45 9.70 13.01
CA CYS A 185 7.81 10.13 13.34
C CYS A 185 8.71 10.03 12.09
N PRO A 186 9.76 10.87 11.95
CA PRO A 186 10.61 10.90 10.77
C PRO A 186 11.20 9.53 10.40
N PRO A 187 11.67 8.71 11.38
CA PRO A 187 12.17 7.38 11.07
C PRO A 187 11.10 6.40 10.52
N CYS A 188 9.82 6.53 10.90
CA CYS A 188 8.76 5.68 10.33
C CYS A 188 8.35 6.14 8.94
N ASN A 189 8.17 7.45 8.74
CA ASN A 189 7.84 8.03 7.44
C ASN A 189 8.94 7.71 6.41
N SER A 190 10.21 7.96 6.77
CA SER A 190 11.37 7.67 5.91
C SER A 190 11.50 6.18 5.57
N SER A 191 11.33 5.28 6.54
CA SER A 191 11.41 3.83 6.27
C SER A 191 10.20 3.26 5.53
N LYS A 192 9.02 3.89 5.61
CA LYS A 192 7.88 3.51 4.76
C LYS A 192 8.19 3.85 3.31
N GLY A 193 8.78 5.02 3.06
CA GLY A 193 9.13 5.48 1.71
C GLY A 193 7.93 5.42 0.78
N HIS A 194 8.01 4.55 -0.24
CA HIS A 194 6.96 4.38 -1.26
C HIS A 194 6.14 3.10 -1.10
N ILE A 195 6.17 2.45 0.07
CA ILE A 195 5.34 1.28 0.34
C ILE A 195 3.89 1.72 0.47
N ALA A 196 3.05 1.35 -0.49
CA ALA A 196 1.59 1.52 -0.46
C ALA A 196 0.86 0.26 0.01
N ALA A 197 1.42 -0.89 -0.33
CA ALA A 197 0.88 -2.19 -0.03
C ALA A 197 2.00 -3.13 0.39
N TRP A 198 1.65 -4.18 1.13
CA TRP A 198 2.63 -5.11 1.68
C TRP A 198 3.36 -5.91 0.59
N GLN A 199 2.75 -6.06 -0.59
CA GLN A 199 3.34 -6.72 -1.76
C GLN A 199 4.53 -5.95 -2.35
N MET A 200 4.75 -4.70 -1.94
CA MET A 200 5.93 -3.93 -2.33
C MET A 200 7.15 -4.21 -1.47
N ALA A 201 7.00 -4.95 -0.37
CA ALA A 201 8.10 -5.21 0.54
C ALA A 201 8.94 -6.40 0.07
N TRP A 202 10.25 -6.31 0.32
CA TRP A 202 11.12 -7.44 0.15
C TRP A 202 10.89 -8.45 1.29
N ILE A 203 10.26 -9.58 0.99
CA ILE A 203 9.90 -10.59 2.00
C ILE A 203 11.03 -11.56 2.36
N GLN A 204 12.04 -11.73 1.49
CA GLN A 204 13.15 -12.66 1.71
C GLN A 204 13.98 -12.35 2.96
N PRO A 205 14.30 -11.08 3.30
CA PRO A 205 15.04 -10.74 4.51
C PRO A 205 14.39 -11.24 5.81
N VAL A 206 13.09 -11.55 5.81
CA VAL A 206 12.40 -12.10 7.00
C VAL A 206 12.81 -13.54 7.27
N VAL A 207 12.95 -14.34 6.21
CA VAL A 207 13.36 -15.75 6.30
C VAL A 207 14.82 -15.87 6.75
N PHE A 208 15.64 -14.88 6.40
CA PHE A 208 17.07 -14.82 6.71
C PHE A 208 17.39 -13.95 7.94
N ALA A 209 16.38 -13.49 8.68
CA ALA A 209 16.65 -12.76 9.90
C ALA A 209 17.32 -13.71 10.90
N ASP A 210 18.47 -13.32 11.43
CA ASP A 210 19.07 -13.96 12.62
C ASP A 210 18.13 -13.71 13.81
N VAL A 211 17.08 -14.52 13.90
CA VAL A 211 16.16 -14.55 15.02
C VAL A 211 16.82 -15.42 16.10
N ASP A 212 17.79 -14.84 16.80
CA ASP A 212 18.27 -15.41 18.06
C ASP A 212 17.10 -15.38 19.06
N GLU A 213 16.84 -16.49 19.76
CA GLU A 213 15.78 -16.61 20.77
C GLU A 213 15.85 -15.48 21.81
N ALA A 214 17.06 -14.97 22.12
CA ALA A 214 17.26 -13.88 23.07
C ALA A 214 16.76 -12.51 22.57
N ASN A 215 16.90 -12.23 21.27
CA ASN A 215 16.50 -10.94 20.67
C ASN A 215 15.15 -11.01 19.93
N GLY A 216 14.71 -12.23 19.60
CA GLY A 216 13.46 -12.53 18.91
C GLY A 216 13.27 -11.70 17.63
N LEU A 217 12.02 -11.38 17.32
CA LEU A 217 11.65 -10.61 16.13
C LEU A 217 11.89 -9.09 16.27
N LYS A 218 12.57 -8.65 17.34
CA LYS A 218 12.87 -7.23 17.55
C LYS A 218 13.88 -6.72 16.52
N SER A 219 14.77 -7.58 16.02
CA SER A 219 15.78 -7.27 15.01
C SER A 219 15.21 -7.03 13.60
N LEU A 220 13.95 -7.40 13.35
CA LEU A 220 13.33 -7.20 12.04
C LEU A 220 13.43 -5.76 11.58
N GLN A 221 13.82 -5.59 10.32
CA GLN A 221 13.95 -4.29 9.68
C GLN A 221 12.65 -3.50 9.78
N ARG A 222 12.76 -2.18 9.92
CA ARG A 222 11.59 -1.30 10.09
C ARG A 222 10.65 -1.36 8.89
N GLU A 223 11.21 -1.52 7.69
CA GLU A 223 10.47 -1.68 6.45
C GLU A 223 9.54 -2.89 6.48
N VAL A 224 10.06 -4.06 6.89
CA VAL A 224 9.27 -5.29 7.08
C VAL A 224 8.14 -5.06 8.08
N LYS A 225 8.45 -4.43 9.22
CA LYS A 225 7.43 -4.09 10.22
C LYS A 225 6.37 -3.14 9.66
N MET A 226 6.73 -2.25 8.73
CA MET A 226 5.76 -1.41 8.03
C MET A 226 4.90 -2.17 7.06
N ALA A 227 5.48 -3.06 6.27
CA ALA A 227 4.71 -3.88 5.36
C ALA A 227 3.73 -4.80 6.10
N LEU A 228 4.13 -5.39 7.24
CA LEU A 228 3.21 -6.17 8.09
C LEU A 228 2.06 -5.31 8.64
N HIS A 229 2.34 -4.05 9.00
CA HIS A 229 1.32 -3.13 9.50
C HIS A 229 0.35 -2.68 8.41
N ILE A 230 0.88 -2.36 7.22
CA ILE A 230 0.09 -2.05 6.03
C ILE A 230 -0.76 -3.24 5.63
N ARG A 231 -0.22 -4.47 5.69
CA ARG A 231 -1.00 -5.69 5.49
C ARG A 231 -2.19 -5.75 6.43
N ALA A 232 -1.97 -5.60 7.74
CA ALA A 232 -3.04 -5.60 8.73
C ALA A 232 -4.10 -4.50 8.45
N ALA A 233 -3.66 -3.30 8.06
CA ALA A 233 -4.56 -2.19 7.75
C ALA A 233 -5.39 -2.45 6.49
N MET A 234 -4.79 -2.99 5.43
CA MET A 234 -5.50 -3.35 4.21
C MET A 234 -6.53 -4.46 4.47
N THR A 235 -6.15 -5.49 5.23
CA THR A 235 -7.08 -6.56 5.64
C THR A 235 -8.22 -6.01 6.49
N TYR A 236 -7.95 -5.08 7.42
CA TYR A 236 -9.00 -4.42 8.20
C TYR A 236 -9.92 -3.58 7.30
N ALA A 237 -9.35 -2.79 6.37
CA ALA A 237 -10.10 -1.96 5.43
C ALA A 237 -11.08 -2.79 4.61
N HIS A 238 -10.59 -3.93 4.12
CA HIS A 238 -11.36 -4.93 3.40
C HIS A 238 -12.45 -5.58 4.27
N GLN A 239 -12.14 -6.03 5.48
CA GLN A 239 -13.13 -6.71 6.33
C GLN A 239 -14.26 -5.80 6.82
N ASN A 240 -13.97 -4.50 6.97
CA ASN A 240 -14.88 -3.55 7.62
C ASN A 240 -15.45 -2.48 6.68
N GLY A 241 -15.10 -2.54 5.38
CA GLY A 241 -15.54 -1.54 4.41
C GLY A 241 -15.11 -0.11 4.74
N SER A 242 -13.85 0.06 5.13
CA SER A 242 -13.32 1.37 5.56
C SER A 242 -12.25 1.88 4.60
N THR A 243 -11.85 3.14 4.77
CA THR A 243 -10.67 3.71 4.10
C THR A 243 -9.39 3.21 4.77
N LEU A 244 -8.26 3.26 4.05
CA LEU A 244 -6.96 2.87 4.60
C LEU A 244 -6.58 3.71 5.84
N ARG A 245 -6.94 5.00 5.87
CA ARG A 245 -6.72 5.88 7.03
C ARG A 245 -7.46 5.39 8.26
N ASN A 246 -8.75 5.12 8.10
CA ASN A 246 -9.59 4.66 9.21
C ASN A 246 -9.14 3.29 9.70
N ALA A 247 -8.72 2.41 8.78
CA ALA A 247 -8.14 1.13 9.14
C ALA A 247 -6.85 1.27 9.96
N LEU A 248 -5.91 2.13 9.53
CA LEU A 248 -4.67 2.41 10.28
C LEU A 248 -4.94 2.98 11.68
N LEU A 249 -5.94 3.84 11.80
CA LEU A 249 -6.36 4.38 13.11
C LEU A 249 -7.01 3.31 13.99
N ALA A 250 -7.84 2.45 13.42
CA ALA A 250 -8.52 1.37 14.14
C ALA A 250 -7.56 0.31 14.64
N ILE A 251 -6.63 -0.15 13.80
CA ILE A 251 -5.60 -1.11 14.21
C ILE A 251 -4.56 -0.47 15.13
N GLY A 252 -4.45 0.86 15.14
CA GLY A 252 -3.51 1.61 15.98
C GLY A 252 -2.05 1.30 15.66
N PRO A 253 -1.11 1.72 16.52
CA PRO A 253 0.30 1.46 16.32
C PRO A 253 0.68 -0.02 16.24
N ARG A 254 1.74 -0.32 15.50
CA ARG A 254 2.29 -1.68 15.43
C ARG A 254 2.76 -2.19 16.79
N GLU A 255 2.48 -3.45 17.05
CA GLU A 255 3.01 -4.23 18.16
C GLU A 255 4.35 -4.88 17.80
N PRO A 256 5.10 -5.39 18.79
CA PRO A 256 6.22 -6.30 18.52
C PRO A 256 5.75 -7.47 17.64
N PRO A 257 6.52 -7.84 16.59
CA PRO A 257 6.10 -8.93 15.73
C PRO A 257 5.99 -10.25 16.49
N VAL A 258 4.92 -10.99 16.24
CA VAL A 258 4.67 -12.31 16.83
C VAL A 258 4.30 -13.31 15.74
N ARG A 259 4.64 -14.59 15.96
CA ARG A 259 4.22 -15.68 15.09
C ARG A 259 2.72 -15.92 15.21
N ILE A 260 2.10 -16.28 14.09
CA ILE A 260 0.68 -16.62 14.03
C ILE A 260 0.51 -18.11 14.32
N ASP A 261 1.31 -18.95 13.66
CA ASP A 261 1.43 -20.38 13.92
C ASP A 261 2.81 -20.69 14.55
N PRO A 262 2.86 -21.16 15.82
CA PRO A 262 4.11 -21.47 16.50
C PRO A 262 4.84 -22.70 15.93
N ASP A 263 4.15 -23.57 15.18
CA ASP A 263 4.72 -24.76 14.56
C ASP A 263 5.37 -24.46 13.20
N GLN A 264 5.23 -23.23 12.70
CA GLN A 264 5.80 -22.77 11.44
C GLN A 264 6.99 -21.82 11.66
N GLY A 265 7.85 -21.76 10.66
CA GLY A 265 9.06 -20.92 10.67
C GLY A 265 8.76 -19.43 10.72
N TYR A 266 9.82 -18.64 10.89
CA TYR A 266 9.76 -17.18 10.79
C TYR A 266 9.79 -16.78 9.31
N ASP A 267 8.64 -16.38 8.78
CA ASP A 267 8.52 -15.82 7.44
C ASP A 267 7.50 -14.68 7.44
N PHE A 268 7.55 -13.81 6.43
CA PHE A 268 6.67 -12.64 6.37
C PHE A 268 5.19 -13.00 6.49
N PHE A 269 4.78 -14.14 5.96
CA PHE A 269 3.40 -14.57 6.00
C PHE A 269 3.04 -14.95 7.44
N ASN A 270 3.82 -15.79 8.12
CA ASN A 270 3.55 -16.24 9.49
C ASN A 270 3.72 -15.18 10.62
N LEU A 271 3.81 -13.90 10.32
CA LEU A 271 4.02 -12.84 11.30
C LEU A 271 2.85 -11.86 11.37
N ARG A 272 2.52 -11.37 12.56
CA ARG A 272 1.62 -10.22 12.74
C ARG A 272 2.27 -9.16 13.62
N VAL A 273 1.83 -7.92 13.45
CA VAL A 273 2.31 -6.74 14.20
C VAL A 273 1.14 -5.91 14.74
N HIS A 274 0.00 -6.54 14.96
CA HIS A 274 -1.20 -5.87 15.45
C HIS A 274 -1.86 -6.70 16.55
N ASP A 275 -2.63 -6.01 17.39
CA ASP A 275 -3.43 -6.61 18.43
C ASP A 275 -4.62 -7.35 17.79
N HIS A 276 -4.52 -8.69 17.75
CA HIS A 276 -5.57 -9.54 17.19
C HIS A 276 -6.86 -9.47 18.00
N ALA A 277 -6.78 -9.40 19.33
CA ALA A 277 -7.95 -9.38 20.20
C ALA A 277 -8.75 -8.07 20.03
N ARG A 278 -8.06 -6.95 19.81
CA ARG A 278 -8.70 -5.66 19.57
C ARG A 278 -9.28 -5.51 18.17
N THR A 279 -8.58 -6.02 17.15
CA THR A 279 -8.93 -5.71 15.75
C THR A 279 -9.80 -6.77 15.09
N ASN A 280 -9.81 -7.99 15.63
CA ASN A 280 -10.40 -9.18 15.00
C ASN A 280 -9.94 -9.42 13.55
N VAL A 281 -8.80 -8.85 13.15
CA VAL A 281 -8.19 -9.07 11.84
C VAL A 281 -7.59 -10.46 11.85
N ASN A 282 -8.38 -11.41 11.37
CA ASN A 282 -7.98 -12.80 11.24
C ASN A 282 -7.15 -12.98 9.98
N TRP A 283 -5.90 -13.38 10.18
CA TRP A 283 -5.03 -13.83 9.12
C TRP A 283 -4.66 -15.27 9.46
N ILE A 284 -5.17 -16.21 8.66
CA ILE A 284 -4.85 -17.63 8.83
C ILE A 284 -3.82 -17.97 7.77
N PRO A 285 -2.60 -18.43 8.13
CA PRO A 285 -1.69 -19.00 7.16
C PRO A 285 -2.33 -20.28 6.60
N ASN A 286 -2.92 -20.18 5.40
CA ASN A 286 -3.35 -21.34 4.61
C ASN A 286 -2.16 -22.15 4.11
#